data_AF-A0A842LQE9-F1
#
_entry.id   AF-A0A842LQE9-F1
#
_cell.length_a   1.000
_cell.length_b   1.000
_cell.length_c   1.000
_cell.angle_alpha   90.00
_cell.angle_beta   90.00
_cell.angle_gamma   90.00
#
_symmetry.space_group_name_H-M   'P 1'
#
loop_
_entity.id
_entity.type
_entity.pdbx_description
1 polymer ?
#
loop_
_entity_poly.entity_id
_entity_poly.type
_entity_poly.pdbx_seq_one_letter_code
_entity_poly.pdbx_strand_id
1 'polypeptide(L)'
;MNENITGVCRGTELENVVDANFRGECSEVGIYLAMARQAQREGLPEVAEVLRRIALEEAAHAARFAELNGVIRETLRENLEMMLEGEEAANREKREAALRARECGVDEAHDFFDESSRDEGRHAAMLRGLLERYFQG
;
A
#
# COMPACT_ATOMS: atom_id res chain seq x y z
N MET A 1 -18.41 -24.52 -10.06
CA MET A 1 -18.42 -23.29 -9.23
C MET A 1 -18.02 -22.14 -10.14
N ASN A 2 -18.69 -20.98 -10.07
CA ASN A 2 -18.37 -19.81 -10.89
C ASN A 2 -17.68 -18.79 -9.99
N GLU A 3 -16.41 -18.49 -10.24
CA GLU A 3 -15.56 -17.68 -9.36
C GLU A 3 -14.81 -16.62 -10.16
N ASN A 4 -14.43 -15.54 -9.49
CA ASN A 4 -13.53 -14.55 -10.07
C ASN A 4 -12.15 -15.18 -10.31
N ILE A 5 -11.59 -14.97 -11.50
CA ILE A 5 -10.24 -15.42 -11.85
C ILE A 5 -9.30 -14.20 -11.77
N THR A 6 -8.16 -14.38 -11.14
CA THR A 6 -7.09 -13.38 -11.07
C THR A 6 -6.30 -13.37 -12.37
N GLY A 7 -5.88 -12.19 -12.84
CA GLY A 7 -4.99 -12.03 -13.99
C GLY A 7 -5.66 -12.11 -15.36
N VAL A 8 -6.99 -12.00 -15.44
CA VAL A 8 -7.74 -12.10 -16.72
C VAL A 8 -7.38 -11.02 -17.74
N CYS A 9 -6.79 -9.89 -17.31
CA CYS A 9 -6.34 -8.82 -18.20
C CYS A 9 -4.85 -8.93 -18.55
N ARG A 10 -4.08 -9.81 -17.90
CA ARG A 10 -2.66 -9.99 -18.20
C ARG A 10 -2.49 -10.57 -19.61
N GLY A 11 -1.58 -10.01 -20.38
CA GLY A 11 -1.29 -10.31 -21.78
C GLY A 11 -2.31 -9.76 -22.77
N THR A 12 -3.34 -9.05 -22.31
CA THR A 12 -4.38 -8.46 -23.17
C THR A 12 -4.06 -7.00 -23.51
N GLU A 13 -4.78 -6.43 -24.47
CA GLU A 13 -4.70 -5.00 -24.78
C GLU A 13 -5.09 -4.09 -23.60
N LEU A 14 -5.80 -4.62 -22.60
CA LEU A 14 -6.22 -3.90 -21.41
C LEU A 14 -5.18 -3.87 -20.29
N GLU A 15 -4.11 -4.67 -20.36
CA GLU A 15 -3.12 -4.80 -19.27
C GLU A 15 -2.60 -3.43 -18.79
N ASN A 16 -2.20 -2.58 -19.74
CA ASN A 16 -1.67 -1.25 -19.43
C ASN A 16 -2.74 -0.30 -18.90
N VAL A 17 -3.98 -0.43 -19.37
CA VAL A 17 -5.11 0.38 -18.89
C VAL A 17 -5.44 0.00 -17.46
N VAL A 18 -5.47 -1.29 -17.15
CA VAL A 18 -5.73 -1.82 -15.81
C VAL A 18 -4.61 -1.44 -14.84
N ASP A 19 -3.34 -1.54 -15.24
CA ASP A 19 -2.19 -1.10 -14.43
C ASP A 19 -2.26 0.41 -14.13
N ALA A 20 -2.58 1.22 -15.13
CA ALA A 20 -2.73 2.67 -14.95
C ALA A 20 -3.85 3.01 -13.96
N ASN A 21 -5.00 2.31 -14.03
CA ASN A 21 -6.07 2.49 -13.06
C ASN A 21 -5.65 2.03 -11.67
N PHE A 22 -5.01 0.86 -11.53
CA PHE A 22 -4.48 0.40 -10.23
C PHE A 22 -3.61 1.46 -9.54
N ARG A 23 -2.68 2.08 -10.29
CA ARG A 23 -1.81 3.14 -9.76
C ARG A 23 -2.56 4.44 -9.44
N GLY A 24 -3.54 4.81 -10.27
CA GLY A 24 -4.40 5.97 -10.07
C GLY A 24 -5.18 5.85 -8.77
N GLU A 25 -5.92 4.75 -8.62
CA GLU A 25 -6.73 4.43 -7.45
C GLU A 25 -5.87 4.38 -6.17
N CYS A 26 -4.70 3.73 -6.21
CA CYS A 26 -3.75 3.75 -5.08
C CYS A 26 -3.31 5.16 -4.68
N SER A 27 -3.13 6.06 -5.65
CA SER A 27 -2.74 7.44 -5.40
C SER A 27 -3.91 8.24 -4.79
N GLU A 28 -5.13 8.02 -5.28
CA GLU A 28 -6.34 8.67 -4.79
C GLU A 28 -6.64 8.33 -3.34
N VAL A 29 -6.38 7.10 -2.89
CA VAL A 29 -6.46 6.72 -1.46
C VAL A 29 -5.65 7.70 -0.59
N GLY A 30 -4.38 7.93 -0.95
CA GLY A 30 -3.49 8.83 -0.22
C GLY A 30 -3.97 10.28 -0.25
N ILE A 31 -4.43 10.75 -1.42
CA ILE A 31 -4.93 12.11 -1.63
C ILE A 31 -6.20 12.36 -0.78
N TYR A 32 -7.18 11.46 -0.84
CA TYR A 32 -8.42 11.59 -0.06
C TYR A 32 -8.17 11.56 1.44
N LEU A 33 -7.25 10.70 1.93
CA LEU A 33 -6.86 10.70 3.35
C LEU A 33 -6.15 11.99 3.77
N ALA A 34 -5.30 12.57 2.90
CA ALA A 34 -4.67 13.85 3.16
C ALA A 34 -5.70 15.00 3.20
N MET A 35 -6.66 15.02 2.27
CA MET A 35 -7.78 15.95 2.26
C MET A 35 -8.68 15.78 3.48
N ALA A 36 -8.92 14.55 3.94
CA ALA A 36 -9.67 14.30 5.18
C ALA A 36 -8.98 14.94 6.40
N ARG A 37 -7.64 14.84 6.50
CA ARG A 37 -6.86 15.54 7.54
C ARG A 37 -6.97 17.05 7.41
N GLN A 38 -7.02 17.58 6.19
CA GLN A 38 -7.24 19.00 5.95
C GLN A 38 -8.63 19.45 6.42
N ALA A 39 -9.69 18.74 6.05
CA ALA A 39 -11.06 19.03 6.48
C ALA A 39 -11.20 19.06 8.01
N GLN A 40 -10.49 18.17 8.73
CA GLN A 40 -10.45 18.21 10.19
C GLN A 40 -9.79 19.49 10.73
N ARG A 41 -8.68 19.93 10.15
CA ARG A 41 -8.01 21.19 10.55
C ARG A 41 -8.89 22.41 10.29
N GLU A 42 -9.74 22.35 9.27
CA GLU A 42 -10.71 23.39 8.92
C GLU A 42 -12.01 23.32 9.74
N GLY A 43 -12.14 22.34 10.65
CA GLY A 43 -13.30 22.20 11.52
C GLY A 43 -14.53 21.57 10.86
N LEU A 44 -14.34 20.79 9.78
CA LEU A 44 -15.38 20.11 9.01
C LEU A 44 -15.31 18.59 9.19
N PRO A 45 -15.63 18.06 10.39
CA PRO A 45 -15.47 16.64 10.70
C PRO A 45 -16.34 15.71 9.84
N GLU A 46 -17.53 16.15 9.43
CA GLU A 46 -18.42 15.41 8.55
C GLU A 46 -17.85 15.27 7.12
N VAL A 47 -17.18 16.31 6.61
CA VAL A 47 -16.51 16.26 5.31
C VAL A 47 -15.31 15.32 5.39
N ALA A 48 -14.54 15.37 6.49
CA ALA A 48 -13.44 14.44 6.68
C ALA A 48 -13.90 12.97 6.67
N GLU A 49 -15.06 12.67 7.24
CA GLU A 49 -15.60 11.31 7.25
C GLU A 49 -16.05 10.84 5.86
N VAL A 50 -16.71 11.71 5.10
CA VAL A 50 -17.04 11.42 3.69
C VAL A 50 -15.77 11.14 2.88
N LEU A 51 -14.71 11.93 3.06
CA LEU A 51 -13.44 11.74 2.33
C LEU A 51 -12.74 10.43 2.72
N ARG A 52 -12.78 10.02 4.00
CA ARG A 52 -12.28 8.68 4.39
C ARG A 52 -13.09 7.56 3.78
N ARG A 53 -14.40 7.73 3.67
CA ARG A 53 -15.27 6.74 3.05
C ARG A 53 -14.92 6.58 1.56
N ILE A 54 -14.72 7.69 0.85
CA ILE A 54 -14.28 7.66 -0.56
C ILE A 54 -12.92 6.97 -0.68
N ALA A 55 -11.95 7.29 0.19
CA ALA A 55 -10.64 6.62 0.18
C ALA A 55 -10.76 5.09 0.34
N LEU A 56 -11.71 4.59 1.13
CA LEU A 56 -11.94 3.15 1.26
C LEU A 56 -12.59 2.54 0.01
N GLU A 57 -13.40 3.30 -0.71
CA GLU A 57 -14.00 2.88 -1.98
C GLU A 57 -12.94 2.80 -3.09
N GLU A 58 -12.04 3.79 -3.20
CA GLU A 58 -10.90 3.72 -4.15
C GLU A 58 -9.92 2.60 -3.79
N ALA A 59 -9.73 2.30 -2.49
CA ALA A 59 -8.95 1.12 -2.08
C ALA A 59 -9.59 -0.19 -2.57
N ALA A 60 -10.92 -0.27 -2.62
CA ALA A 60 -11.62 -1.43 -3.17
C ALA A 60 -11.52 -1.49 -4.69
N HIS A 61 -11.54 -0.35 -5.39
CA HIS A 61 -11.27 -0.28 -6.83
C HIS A 61 -9.84 -0.73 -7.16
N ALA A 62 -8.84 -0.22 -6.43
CA ALA A 62 -7.45 -0.64 -6.56
C ALA A 62 -7.28 -2.15 -6.34
N ALA A 63 -7.90 -2.71 -5.29
CA ALA A 63 -7.88 -4.16 -5.05
C ALA A 63 -8.46 -4.94 -6.24
N ARG A 64 -9.55 -4.45 -6.84
CA ARG A 64 -10.14 -5.11 -8.00
C ARG A 64 -9.25 -5.04 -9.24
N PHE A 65 -8.60 -3.91 -9.51
CA PHE A 65 -7.64 -3.82 -10.62
C PHE A 65 -6.40 -4.69 -10.40
N ALA A 66 -5.93 -4.81 -9.15
CA ALA A 66 -4.83 -5.70 -8.78
C ALA A 66 -5.18 -7.18 -9.07
N GLU A 67 -6.41 -7.59 -8.76
CA GLU A 67 -6.92 -8.92 -9.15
C GLU A 67 -6.98 -9.08 -10.66
N LEU A 68 -7.57 -8.13 -11.39
CA LEU A 68 -7.73 -8.21 -12.84
C LEU A 68 -6.39 -8.35 -13.58
N ASN A 69 -5.34 -7.68 -13.11
CA ASN A 69 -4.01 -7.75 -13.73
C ASN A 69 -3.07 -8.82 -13.17
N GLY A 70 -3.49 -9.53 -12.10
CA GLY A 70 -2.64 -10.50 -11.44
C GLY A 70 -1.39 -9.85 -10.85
N VAL A 71 -1.58 -8.74 -10.15
CA VAL A 71 -0.53 -8.11 -9.33
C VAL A 71 -0.16 -9.04 -8.18
N ILE A 72 -1.15 -9.68 -7.57
CA ILE A 72 -0.97 -10.74 -6.58
C ILE A 72 -0.57 -12.07 -7.25
N ARG A 73 0.20 -12.88 -6.54
CA ARG A 73 0.62 -14.25 -6.89
C ARG A 73 -0.52 -15.25 -6.75
N GLU A 74 -0.30 -16.47 -7.24
CA GLU A 74 -1.31 -17.54 -7.25
C GLU A 74 -1.69 -17.99 -5.83
N THR A 75 -0.71 -18.06 -4.93
CA THR A 75 -0.95 -18.51 -3.55
C THR A 75 -0.83 -17.39 -2.53
N LEU A 76 -1.56 -17.51 -1.42
CA LEU A 76 -1.41 -16.59 -0.30
C LEU A 76 0.02 -16.61 0.27
N ARG A 77 0.68 -17.77 0.29
CA ARG A 77 2.07 -17.91 0.75
C ARG A 77 3.01 -17.02 -0.06
N GLU A 78 2.99 -17.15 -1.38
CA GLU A 78 3.85 -16.36 -2.28
C GLU A 78 3.57 -14.86 -2.16
N ASN A 79 2.31 -14.48 -1.95
CA ASN A 79 1.95 -13.08 -1.70
C ASN A 79 2.54 -12.57 -0.38
N LEU A 80 2.47 -13.35 0.69
CA LEU A 80 3.04 -12.98 1.98
C LEU A 80 4.58 -12.93 1.94
N GLU A 81 5.23 -13.84 1.20
CA GLU A 81 6.68 -13.82 0.95
C GLU A 81 7.08 -12.58 0.15
N MET A 82 6.37 -12.28 -0.95
CA MET A 82 6.58 -11.07 -1.76
C MET A 82 6.42 -9.80 -0.91
N MET A 83 5.37 -9.72 -0.08
CA MET A 83 5.17 -8.56 0.78
C MET A 83 6.24 -8.46 1.87
N LEU A 84 6.71 -9.57 2.44
CA LEU A 84 7.79 -9.57 3.42
C LEU A 84 9.08 -9.01 2.82
N GLU A 85 9.46 -9.44 1.62
CA GLU A 85 10.61 -8.89 0.90
C GLU A 85 10.44 -7.38 0.65
N GLY A 86 9.23 -6.96 0.28
CA GLY A 86 8.88 -5.56 0.10
C GLY A 86 9.04 -4.73 1.38
N GLU A 87 8.52 -5.19 2.51
CA GLU A 87 8.65 -4.51 3.80
C GLU A 87 10.11 -4.42 4.27
N GLU A 88 10.90 -5.48 4.07
CA GLU A 88 12.34 -5.46 4.40
C GLU A 88 13.13 -4.49 3.51
N ALA A 89 12.76 -4.36 2.23
CA ALA A 89 13.34 -3.37 1.33
C ALA A 89 12.93 -1.95 1.73
N ALA A 90 11.64 -1.70 1.95
CA ALA A 90 11.10 -0.41 2.33
C ALA A 90 11.67 0.07 3.67
N ASN A 91 11.90 -0.83 4.64
CA ASN A 91 12.60 -0.51 5.89
C ASN A 91 13.98 0.11 5.63
N ARG A 92 14.79 -0.52 4.77
CA ARG A 92 16.13 -0.04 4.42
C ARG A 92 16.08 1.28 3.66
N GLU A 93 15.23 1.37 2.64
CA GLU A 93 15.10 2.56 1.80
C GLU A 93 14.62 3.78 2.60
N LYS A 94 13.63 3.62 3.48
CA LYS A 94 13.14 4.70 4.36
C LYS A 94 14.19 5.11 5.39
N ARG A 95 14.95 4.16 5.93
CA ARG A 95 16.09 4.47 6.82
C ARG A 95 17.14 5.32 6.12
N GLU A 96 17.49 4.98 4.88
CA GLU A 96 18.41 5.78 4.06
C GLU A 96 17.83 7.17 3.74
N ALA A 97 16.54 7.25 3.40
CA ALA A 97 15.85 8.51 3.15
C ALA A 97 15.85 9.42 4.40
N ALA A 98 15.68 8.86 5.60
CA ALA A 98 15.78 9.61 6.85
C ALA A 98 17.16 10.25 7.02
N LEU A 99 18.24 9.48 6.78
CA LEU A 99 19.61 9.99 6.85
C LEU A 99 19.85 11.13 5.85
N ARG A 100 19.36 10.99 4.61
CA ARG A 100 19.45 12.06 3.59
C ARG A 100 18.63 13.28 3.97
N ALA A 101 17.42 13.11 4.52
CA ALA A 101 16.59 14.22 4.98
C ALA A 101 17.31 15.04 6.08
N ARG A 102 18.03 14.36 6.97
CA ARG A 102 18.89 15.01 7.97
C ARG A 102 20.04 15.80 7.34
N GLU A 103 20.69 15.25 6.33
CA GLU A 103 21.75 15.95 5.57
C GLU A 103 21.22 17.19 4.84
N CYS A 104 19.97 17.13 4.36
CA CYS A 104 19.27 18.26 3.74
C CYS A 104 18.68 19.26 4.75
N GLY A 105 18.74 18.98 6.06
CA GLY A 105 18.15 19.85 7.10
C GLY A 105 16.61 19.88 7.09
N VAL A 106 15.96 18.81 6.65
CA VAL A 106 14.49 18.68 6.61
C VAL A 106 14.03 17.76 7.75
N ASP A 107 13.98 18.31 8.97
CA ASP A 107 13.74 17.55 10.20
C ASP A 107 12.40 16.78 10.18
N GLU A 108 11.31 17.42 9.72
CA GLU A 108 9.99 16.77 9.63
C GLU A 108 10.01 15.52 8.73
N ALA A 109 10.75 15.59 7.61
CA ALA A 109 10.91 14.44 6.73
C ALA A 109 11.81 13.37 7.34
N HIS A 110 12.90 13.76 8.01
CA HIS A 110 13.75 12.82 8.75
C HIS A 110 12.93 12.02 9.77
N ASP A 111 12.16 12.72 10.61
CA ASP A 111 11.41 12.10 11.69
C ASP A 111 10.36 11.13 11.16
N PHE A 112 9.62 11.52 10.12
CA PHE A 112 8.62 10.65 9.52
C PHE A 112 9.24 9.46 8.77
N PHE A 113 10.34 9.64 8.04
CA PHE A 113 11.03 8.53 7.40
C PHE A 113 11.63 7.54 8.42
N ASP A 114 12.17 8.03 9.53
CA ASP A 114 12.70 7.18 10.60
C ASP A 114 11.58 6.40 11.30
N GLU A 115 10.47 7.07 11.66
CA GLU A 115 9.29 6.42 12.23
C GLU A 115 8.71 5.37 11.27
N SER A 116 8.47 5.75 10.01
CA SER A 116 7.91 4.86 9.01
C SER A 116 8.83 3.67 8.71
N SER A 117 10.16 3.82 8.79
CA SER A 117 11.08 2.68 8.67
C SER A 117 10.84 1.65 9.78
N ARG A 118 10.58 2.09 11.01
CA ARG A 118 10.29 1.18 12.15
C ARG A 118 8.96 0.49 11.99
N ASP A 119 7.97 1.15 11.39
CA ASP A 119 6.70 0.53 11.01
C ASP A 119 6.91 -0.62 10.01
N GLU A 120 7.75 -0.45 8.98
CA GLU A 120 8.01 -1.55 8.04
C GLU A 120 8.73 -2.72 8.73
N GLY A 121 9.58 -2.44 9.73
CA GLY A 121 10.16 -3.48 10.58
C GLY A 121 9.10 -4.26 11.37
N ARG A 122 8.06 -3.57 11.86
CA ARG A 122 6.90 -4.17 12.53
C ARG A 122 6.04 -4.98 11.55
N HIS A 123 5.78 -4.46 10.36
CA HIS A 123 5.04 -5.16 9.31
C HIS A 123 5.76 -6.44 8.86
N ALA A 124 7.08 -6.36 8.62
CA ALA A 124 7.91 -7.52 8.30
C ALA A 124 7.84 -8.59 9.41
N ALA A 125 7.89 -8.20 10.69
CA ALA A 125 7.75 -9.14 11.80
C ALA A 125 6.37 -9.81 11.82
N MET A 126 5.29 -9.07 11.51
CA MET A 126 3.94 -9.62 11.42
C MET A 126 3.82 -10.66 10.29
N LEU A 127 4.33 -10.33 9.09
CA LEU A 127 4.32 -11.21 7.92
C LEU A 127 5.16 -12.47 8.15
N ARG A 128 6.37 -12.33 8.70
CA ARG A 128 7.23 -13.46 9.05
C ARG A 128 6.54 -14.40 10.03
N GLY A 129 5.89 -13.85 11.07
CA GLY A 129 5.14 -14.66 12.02
C GLY A 129 3.94 -15.39 11.39
N LEU A 130 3.27 -14.81 10.37
CA LEU A 130 2.21 -15.51 9.63
C LEU A 130 2.76 -16.68 8.82
N LEU A 131 3.85 -16.45 8.09
CA LEU A 131 4.54 -17.48 7.30
C LEU A 131 5.01 -18.63 8.19
N GLU A 132 5.64 -18.33 9.32
CA GLU A 132 6.14 -19.33 10.26
C GLU A 132 5.03 -20.18 10.88
N ARG A 133 3.90 -19.58 11.26
CA ARG A 133 2.82 -20.33 11.93
C ARG A 133 1.98 -21.18 11.01
N TYR A 134 1.76 -20.73 9.77
CA TYR A 134 0.74 -21.30 8.90
C TYR A 134 1.29 -21.90 7.60
N PHE A 135 2.56 -21.66 7.26
CA PHE A 135 3.17 -22.07 6.00
C PHE A 135 4.53 -22.78 6.17
N GLN A 136 4.87 -23.23 7.38
CA GLN A 136 5.99 -24.15 7.61
C GLN A 136 5.64 -25.56 7.10
N GLY A 137 5.93 -25.78 5.81
CA GLY A 137 5.79 -27.04 5.08
C GLY A 137 6.62 -27.01 3.81
#